data_AF-A0AAW8NFD4-F1
#
_entry.id   AF-A0AAW8NFD4-F1
#
_cell.length_a   1.000
_cell.length_b   1.000
_cell.length_c   1.000
_cell.angle_alpha   90.00
_cell.angle_beta   90.00
_cell.angle_gamma   90.00
#
_symmetry.space_group_name_H-M   'P 1'
#
loop_
_entity.id
_entity.type
_entity.pdbx_description
1 polymer ?
#
loop_
_entity_poly.entity_id
_entity_poly.type
_entity_poly.pdbx_seq_one_letter_code
_entity_poly.pdbx_strand_id
1 'polypeptide(L)' 'MSDESYGKPHPSAGSVYETDQEVIEEAVRRLRELDDTPLHQMTPLFYQHGYEELRMMISELLRILGSNPRG' A
#
# COMPACT_ATOMS: atom_id res chain seq x y z
N MET A 1 -33.01 2.48 -14.54
CA MET A 1 -32.24 2.58 -13.28
C MET A 1 -31.28 1.42 -13.26
N SER A 2 -29.97 1.73 -13.24
CA SER A 2 -28.81 0.97 -12.78
C SER A 2 -27.61 1.40 -13.63
N ASP A 3 -27.00 2.52 -13.24
CA ASP A 3 -25.69 2.92 -13.76
C ASP A 3 -24.65 2.22 -12.87
N GLU A 4 -24.17 1.08 -13.36
CA GLU A 4 -23.10 0.32 -12.73
C GLU A 4 -21.78 1.07 -13.01
N SER A 5 -21.55 2.14 -12.25
CA SER A 5 -20.32 2.92 -12.33
C SER A 5 -19.22 2.13 -11.61
N TYR A 6 -18.62 1.19 -12.34
CA TYR A 6 -17.34 0.60 -11.97
C TYR A 6 -16.37 1.74 -11.67
N GLY A 7 -15.87 1.76 -10.43
CA GLY A 7 -15.04 2.83 -9.88
C GLY A 7 -13.93 3.21 -10.85
N LYS A 8 -13.98 4.45 -11.33
CA LYS A 8 -12.84 5.03 -12.03
C LYS A 8 -11.65 4.99 -11.06
N PRO A 9 -10.49 4.45 -11.45
CA PRO A 9 -9.29 4.59 -10.65
C PRO A 9 -9.07 6.09 -10.48
N HIS A 10 -9.12 6.56 -9.24
CA HIS A 10 -8.82 7.94 -8.92
C HIS A 10 -7.29 8.03 -8.82
N PRO A 11 -6.59 8.63 -9.81
CA PRO A 11 -5.19 8.95 -9.60
C PRO A 11 -5.12 9.98 -8.47
N SER A 12 -4.68 9.53 -7.30
CA SER A 12 -4.37 10.40 -6.16
C SER A 12 -3.23 11.31 -6.60
N ALA A 13 -3.45 12.63 -6.56
CA ALA A 13 -2.41 13.62 -6.82
C ALA A 13 -1.30 13.45 -5.77
N GLY A 14 -0.26 12.67 -6.10
CA GLY A 14 0.84 12.30 -5.22
C GLY A 14 1.17 10.80 -5.15
N SER A 15 0.34 9.93 -5.74
CA SER A 15 0.63 8.49 -5.82
C SER A 15 1.56 8.19 -6.99
N VAL A 16 2.60 7.39 -6.74
CA VAL A 16 3.46 6.81 -7.80
C VAL A 16 2.69 5.74 -8.60
N TYR A 17 1.63 5.18 -8.01
CA TYR A 17 0.77 4.17 -8.62
C TYR A 17 -0.38 4.82 -9.39
N GLU A 18 -0.65 4.29 -10.57
CA GLU A 18 -1.68 4.75 -11.50
C GLU A 18 -3.07 4.22 -11.11
N THR A 19 -3.12 3.08 -10.40
CA THR A 19 -4.37 2.45 -9.97
C THR A 19 -4.36 1.97 -8.53
N ASP A 20 -5.55 1.85 -7.93
CA ASP A 20 -5.72 1.28 -6.59
C ASP A 20 -5.29 -0.21 -6.54
N GLN A 21 -5.42 -0.92 -7.66
CA GLN A 21 -4.99 -2.32 -7.79
C GLN A 21 -3.46 -2.45 -7.65
N GLU A 22 -2.70 -1.54 -8.25
CA GLU A 22 -1.23 -1.54 -8.14
C GLU A 22 -0.77 -1.28 -6.70
N VAL A 23 -1.46 -0.41 -5.98
CA VAL A 23 -1.21 -0.17 -4.54
C VAL A 23 -1.42 -1.46 -3.74
N ILE A 24 -2.52 -2.17 -4.01
CA ILE A 24 -2.85 -3.43 -3.31
C ILE A 24 -1.83 -4.52 -3.62
N GLU A 25 -1.48 -4.70 -4.90
CA GLU A 25 -0.51 -5.70 -5.33
C GLU A 25 0.87 -5.45 -4.73
N GLU A 26 1.31 -4.19 -4.74
CA GLU A 26 2.58 -3.80 -4.14
C GLU A 26 2.59 -4.03 -2.63
N ALA A 27 1.52 -3.66 -1.92
CA ALA A 27 1.41 -3.91 -0.48
C ALA A 27 1.51 -5.41 -0.14
N VAL A 28 0.84 -6.26 -0.93
CA VAL A 28 0.92 -7.72 -0.75
C VAL A 28 2.34 -8.24 -1.06
N ARG A 29 2.99 -7.73 -2.11
CA ARG A 29 4.36 -8.11 -2.46
C ARG A 29 5.33 -7.81 -1.32
N ARG A 30 5.25 -6.60 -0.76
CA ARG A 30 6.11 -6.15 0.34
C ARG A 30 5.88 -6.92 1.64
N LEU A 31 4.63 -7.26 1.94
CA LEU A 31 4.34 -8.11 3.09
C LEU A 31 4.97 -9.50 2.94
N ARG A 32 4.90 -10.09 1.74
CA ARG A 32 5.57 -11.36 1.45
C ARG A 32 7.08 -11.26 1.54
N GLU A 33 7.69 -10.19 1.03
CA GLU A 33 9.13 -9.96 1.17
C GLU A 33 9.55 -9.93 2.65
N LEU A 34 8.74 -9.29 3.51
CA LEU A 34 8.98 -9.27 4.94
C LEU A 34 8.87 -10.67 5.56
N ASP A 35 7.81 -11.41 5.24
CA ASP A 35 7.57 -12.76 5.77
C ASP A 35 8.62 -13.78 5.30
N ASP A 36 9.08 -13.66 4.06
CA ASP A 36 10.07 -14.54 3.44
C ASP A 36 11.51 -14.19 3.85
N THR A 37 11.74 -13.02 4.43
CA THR A 37 13.09 -12.60 4.84
C THR A 37 13.55 -13.41 6.07
N PRO A 38 14.66 -14.18 5.96
CA PRO A 38 15.21 -14.88 7.11
C PRO A 38 15.63 -13.93 8.24
N LEU A 39 15.38 -14.31 9.50
CA LEU A 39 15.69 -13.48 10.67
C LEU A 39 17.12 -12.95 10.72
N HIS A 40 18.10 -13.71 10.24
CA HIS A 40 19.51 -13.28 10.22
C HIS A 40 19.80 -12.14 9.22
N GLN A 41 18.88 -11.89 8.27
CA GLN A 41 18.95 -10.81 7.28
C GLN A 41 18.10 -9.60 7.71
N MET A 42 17.24 -9.75 8.72
CA MET A 42 16.42 -8.67 9.30
C MET A 42 17.26 -7.75 10.20
N THR A 43 18.14 -6.98 9.57
CA THR A 43 18.96 -5.98 10.27
C THR A 43 18.10 -4.82 10.80
N PRO A 44 18.58 -4.02 11.77
CA PRO A 44 17.87 -2.83 12.21
C PRO A 44 17.51 -1.87 11.06
N LEU A 45 18.40 -1.73 10.08
CA LEU A 45 18.16 -0.90 8.90
C LEU A 45 17.05 -1.48 8.00
N PHE A 46 17.03 -2.81 7.84
CA PHE A 46 15.97 -3.51 7.12
C PHE A 46 14.60 -3.25 7.76
N TYR A 47 14.50 -3.33 9.09
CA TYR A 47 13.26 -3.00 9.80
C TYR A 47 12.86 -1.53 9.66
N GLN A 48 13.80 -0.59 9.78
CA GLN A 48 13.50 0.82 9.64
C GLN A 48 12.94 1.12 8.25
N HIS A 49 13.58 0.58 7.21
CA HIS A 49 13.14 0.77 5.83
C HIS A 49 11.79 0.10 5.56
N GLY A 50 11.64 -1.16 5.95
CA GLY A 50 10.38 -1.90 5.76
C GLY A 50 9.21 -1.26 6.53
N TYR A 51 9.46 -0.73 7.72
CA TYR A 51 8.44 0.03 8.48
C TYR A 51 8.01 1.30 7.74
N GLU A 52 8.95 2.06 7.18
CA GLU A 52 8.64 3.28 6.43
C GLU A 52 7.80 2.97 5.17
N GLU A 53 8.19 1.95 4.40
CA GLU A 53 7.45 1.50 3.21
C GLU A 53 6.03 1.03 3.58
N LEU A 54 5.90 0.17 4.60
CA LEU A 54 4.60 -0.32 5.07
C LEU A 54 3.71 0.82 5.58
N ARG A 55 4.26 1.79 6.30
CA ARG A 55 3.50 2.95 6.80
C ARG A 55 2.91 3.79 5.66
N MET A 56 3.68 3.99 4.60
CA MET A 56 3.19 4.71 3.41
C MET A 56 2.08 3.92 2.71
N MET A 57 2.28 2.61 2.52
CA MET A 57 1.28 1.75 1.87
C MET A 57 -0.02 1.62 2.67
N ILE A 58 0.05 1.53 4.00
CA ILE A 58 -1.15 1.51 4.85
C ILE A 58 -1.97 2.79 4.65
N SER A 59 -1.32 3.94 4.50
CA SER A 59 -2.02 5.21 4.28
C SER A 59 -2.76 5.21 2.94
N GLU A 60 -2.14 4.68 1.88
CA GLU A 60 -2.78 4.51 0.57
C GLU A 60 -3.89 3.46 0.59
N LEU A 61 -3.73 2.35 1.30
CA LEU A 61 -4.78 1.33 1.47
C LEU A 61 -5.99 1.90 2.23
N LEU A 62 -5.75 2.68 3.29
CA LEU A 62 -6.83 3.36 4.02
C LEU A 62 -7.55 4.38 3.14
N ARG A 63 -6.82 5.12 2.30
CA ARG A 63 -7.41 6.00 1.26
C ARG A 63 -8.34 5.21 0.33
N ILE A 64 -7.90 4.06 -0.18
CA ILE A 64 -8.69 3.18 -1.07
C ILE A 64 -9.98 2.71 -0.38
N LEU A 65 -9.89 2.36 0.90
CA LEU A 65 -11.04 1.95 1.70
C LEU A 65 -11.98 3.12 2.08
N GLY A 66 -11.74 4.33 1.56
CA GLY A 66 -12.52 5.53 1.89
C GLY A 66 -12.30 6.03 3.33
N SER A 67 -11.36 5.42 4.05
CA SER A 67 -10.99 5.79 5.42
C SER A 67 -9.83 6.76 5.33
N ASN A 68 -10.12 8.05 5.14
CA ASN A 68 -9.08 9.07 5.15
C ASN A 68 -8.56 9.26 6.60
N PRO A 69 -7.37 8.76 6.97
CA PRO A 69 -6.83 9.00 8.30
C PRO A 69 -6.18 10.39 8.26
N ARG A 70 -7.00 11.44 8.29
CA ARG A 70 -6.55 12.74 8.77
C ARG A 70 -6.59 12.67 10.30
N GLY A 71 -5.50 12.20 10.88
CA GLY A 71 -5.26 12.12 12.32
C GLY A 71 -3.79 11.84 12.60
#